data_AF-A0A8T6YGS1-F1
#
_entry.id   AF-A0A8T6YGS1-F1
#
_cell.length_a   1.000
_cell.length_b   1.000
_cell.length_c   1.000
_cell.angle_alpha   90.00
_cell.angle_beta   90.00
_cell.angle_gamma   90.00
#
_symmetry.space_group_name_H-M   'P 1'
#
loop_
_entity.id
_entity.type
_entity.pdbx_description
1 polymer ?
#
loop_
_entity_poly.entity_id
_entity_poly.type
_entity_poly.pdbx_seq_one_letter_code
_entity_poly.pdbx_strand_id
1 'polypeptide(L)'
;MAGEIFLYDGSGEVIREYRKRYGMSQEELGKLMDLRRESISRIENGSVTPTFEFVRMFIKTMAMIEAIRVERAQNKNIEVYFLENLAKESGLSLEKLPFIMKIAVESYDKKLIKIQKSLKEEKYGK
;
A
#
# COMPACT_ATOMS: atom_id res chain seq x y z
N MET A 1 8.74 2.80 10.43
CA MET A 1 8.78 2.45 8.98
C MET A 1 10.12 2.73 8.30
N ALA A 2 10.56 3.99 8.08
CA ALA A 2 11.82 4.24 7.34
C ALA A 2 13.05 3.68 8.09
N GLY A 3 13.17 3.92 9.39
CA GLY A 3 14.23 3.34 10.22
C GLY A 3 14.20 1.81 10.26
N GLU A 4 13.01 1.19 10.33
CA GLU A 4 12.87 -0.28 10.34
C GLU A 4 13.35 -0.93 9.03
N ILE A 5 13.15 -0.29 7.88
CA ILE A 5 13.59 -0.83 6.59
C ILE A 5 15.11 -0.67 6.41
N PHE A 6 15.72 0.39 6.98
CA PHE A 6 17.15 0.69 6.80
C PHE A 6 18.06 0.11 7.89
N LEU A 7 17.55 -0.16 9.10
CA LEU A 7 18.37 -0.49 10.27
C LEU A 7 18.34 -1.96 10.67
N TYR A 8 17.60 -2.81 9.96
CA TYR A 8 17.44 -4.23 10.29
C TYR A 8 17.68 -5.13 9.08
N ASP A 9 18.30 -6.30 9.31
CA ASP A 9 18.41 -7.44 8.39
C ASP A 9 17.03 -8.03 7.96
N GLY A 10 15.92 -7.42 8.40
CA GLY A 10 14.53 -7.81 8.12
C GLY A 10 13.77 -6.87 7.16
N SER A 11 14.47 -6.03 6.38
CA SER A 11 13.83 -5.06 5.48
C SER A 11 12.78 -5.67 4.54
N GLY A 12 13.03 -6.89 4.06
CA GLY A 12 12.12 -7.65 3.21
C GLY A 12 10.81 -8.06 3.90
N GLU A 13 10.88 -8.39 5.19
CA GLU A 13 9.70 -8.73 5.99
C GLU A 13 8.79 -7.52 6.17
N VAL A 14 9.36 -6.36 6.52
CA VAL A 14 8.60 -5.11 6.65
C VAL A 14 7.90 -4.76 5.34
N ILE A 15 8.60 -4.87 4.20
CA ILE A 15 8.01 -4.64 2.87
C ILE A 15 6.81 -5.57 2.62
N ARG A 16 6.96 -6.86 2.94
CA ARG A 16 5.91 -7.87 2.81
C ARG A 16 4.71 -7.56 3.69
N GLU A 17 4.93 -7.16 4.94
CA GLU A 17 3.86 -6.83 5.88
C GLU A 17 3.00 -5.68 5.38
N TYR A 18 3.63 -4.58 4.95
CA TYR A 18 2.90 -3.45 4.38
C TYR A 18 2.17 -3.85 3.10
N ARG A 19 2.81 -4.63 2.21
CA ARG A 19 2.14 -5.14 1.00
C ARG A 19 0.86 -5.91 1.36
N LYS A 20 0.96 -6.86 2.30
CA LYS A 20 -0.17 -7.69 2.73
C LYS A 20 -1.24 -6.88 3.47
N ARG A 21 -0.84 -5.86 4.26
CA ARG A 21 -1.76 -4.94 4.96
C ARG A 21 -2.73 -4.27 4.00
N TYR A 22 -2.26 -3.88 2.82
CA TYR A 22 -3.09 -3.27 1.77
C TYR A 22 -3.70 -4.30 0.79
N GLY A 23 -3.59 -5.60 1.09
CA GLY A 23 -4.17 -6.65 0.26
C GLY A 23 -3.52 -6.80 -1.13
N MET A 24 -2.30 -6.30 -1.32
CA MET A 24 -1.58 -6.38 -2.59
C MET A 24 -0.92 -7.74 -2.79
N SER A 25 -0.97 -8.26 -4.01
CA SER A 25 -0.10 -9.32 -4.51
C SER A 25 1.31 -8.80 -4.81
N GLN A 26 2.29 -9.71 -4.93
CA GLN A 26 3.66 -9.34 -5.33
C GLN A 26 3.70 -8.75 -6.75
N GLU A 27 2.77 -9.14 -7.62
CA GLU A 27 2.63 -8.60 -8.97
C GLU A 27 2.19 -7.13 -8.93
N GLU A 28 1.19 -6.82 -8.10
CA GLU A 28 0.69 -5.46 -7.95
C GLU A 28 1.74 -4.53 -7.32
N LEU A 29 2.48 -5.01 -6.32
CA LEU A 29 3.62 -4.25 -5.79
C LEU A 29 4.71 -4.09 -6.87
N GLY A 30 4.99 -5.13 -7.65
CA GLY A 30 5.93 -5.06 -8.76
C GLY A 30 5.56 -3.95 -9.74
N LYS A 31 4.30 -3.90 -10.17
CA LYS A 31 3.78 -2.85 -11.05
C LYS A 31 3.90 -1.44 -10.44
N LEU A 32 3.68 -1.27 -9.14
CA LEU A 32 3.87 0.04 -8.49
C LEU A 32 5.34 0.46 -8.45
N MET A 33 6.25 -0.50 -8.35
CA MET A 33 7.68 -0.27 -8.17
C MET A 33 8.49 -0.41 -9.48
N ASP A 34 7.82 -0.61 -10.62
CA ASP A 34 8.41 -0.93 -11.93
C ASP A 34 9.37 -2.13 -11.89
N LEU A 35 9.00 -3.15 -11.11
CA LEU A 35 9.75 -4.38 -10.94
C LEU A 35 8.92 -5.60 -11.35
N ARG A 36 9.62 -6.65 -11.78
CA ARG A 36 9.00 -7.96 -11.95
C ARG A 36 8.63 -8.55 -10.58
N ARG A 37 7.55 -9.33 -10.54
CA ARG A 37 7.11 -10.06 -9.34
C ARG A 37 8.21 -10.90 -8.70
N GLU A 38 9.08 -11.52 -9.49
CA GLU A 38 10.23 -12.31 -9.02
C GLU A 38 11.20 -11.44 -8.22
N SER A 39 11.39 -10.18 -8.61
CA SER A 39 12.24 -9.24 -7.88
C SER A 39 11.61 -8.86 -6.54
N ILE A 40 10.30 -8.64 -6.49
CA ILE A 40 9.58 -8.42 -5.23
C ILE A 40 9.71 -9.64 -4.31
N SER A 41 9.49 -10.84 -4.84
CA SER A 41 9.65 -12.08 -4.08
C SER A 41 11.04 -12.21 -3.48
N ARG A 42 12.08 -11.94 -4.27
CA ARG A 42 13.48 -12.01 -3.81
C ARG A 42 13.80 -10.99 -2.73
N ILE A 43 13.31 -9.76 -2.86
CA ILE A 43 13.44 -8.71 -1.85
C ILE A 43 12.75 -9.13 -0.55
N GLU A 44 11.50 -9.59 -0.62
CA GLU A 44 10.73 -9.95 0.56
C GLU A 44 11.27 -11.18 1.30
N ASN A 45 11.99 -12.06 0.61
CA ASN A 45 12.64 -13.22 1.21
C ASN A 45 14.07 -12.91 1.70
N GLY A 46 14.55 -11.66 1.59
CA GLY A 46 15.91 -11.28 1.98
C GLY A 46 17.00 -11.78 1.04
N SER A 47 16.66 -12.48 -0.04
CA SER A 47 17.64 -12.95 -1.04
C SER A 47 18.24 -11.82 -1.88
N VAL A 48 17.62 -10.63 -1.87
CA VAL A 48 18.13 -9.41 -2.50
C VAL A 48 17.87 -8.23 -1.58
N THR A 49 18.91 -7.47 -1.26
CA THR A 49 18.77 -6.21 -0.53
C THR A 49 18.08 -5.16 -1.41
N PRO A 50 16.99 -4.52 -0.94
CA PRO A 50 16.34 -3.45 -1.69
C PRO A 50 17.27 -2.24 -1.84
N THR A 51 17.21 -1.57 -2.99
CA THR A 51 17.98 -0.35 -3.21
C THR A 51 17.37 0.83 -2.44
N PHE A 52 18.17 1.87 -2.18
CA PHE A 52 17.67 3.09 -1.56
C PHE A 52 16.49 3.69 -2.34
N GLU A 53 16.57 3.75 -3.66
CA GLU A 53 15.50 4.25 -4.52
C GLU A 53 14.23 3.41 -4.42
N PHE A 54 14.35 2.08 -4.34
CA PHE A 54 13.20 1.21 -4.06
C PHE A 54 12.56 1.59 -2.72
N VAL A 55 13.35 1.66 -1.64
CA VAL A 55 12.81 1.95 -0.30
C VAL A 55 12.13 3.33 -0.27
N ARG A 56 12.76 4.34 -0.89
CA ARG A 56 12.22 5.68 -1.00
C ARG A 56 10.88 5.71 -1.74
N MET A 57 10.80 5.04 -2.90
CA MET A 57 9.57 4.95 -3.68
C MET A 57 8.48 4.17 -2.95
N PHE A 58 8.87 3.12 -2.23
CA PHE A 58 7.97 2.28 -1.44
C PHE A 58 7.28 3.11 -0.35
N ILE A 59 8.07 3.83 0.46
CA ILE A 59 7.56 4.67 1.55
C ILE A 59 6.57 5.71 1.02
N LYS A 60 6.93 6.41 -0.06
CA LYS A 60 6.04 7.41 -0.70
C LYS A 60 4.73 6.78 -1.16
N THR A 61 4.81 5.62 -1.80
CA THR A 61 3.63 4.88 -2.27
C THR A 61 2.73 4.46 -1.11
N MET A 62 3.31 3.92 -0.03
CA MET A 62 2.54 3.52 1.15
C MET A 62 1.90 4.72 1.85
N ALA A 63 2.59 5.87 1.92
CA ALA A 63 2.03 7.10 2.47
C ALA A 63 0.82 7.59 1.66
N MET A 64 0.90 7.56 0.33
CA MET A 64 -0.23 7.91 -0.54
C MET A 64 -1.42 6.98 -0.36
N ILE A 65 -1.17 5.66 -0.29
CA ILE A 65 -2.24 4.68 -0.07
C ILE A 65 -2.96 4.99 1.24
N GLU A 66 -2.24 5.29 2.32
CA GLU A 66 -2.89 5.64 3.60
C GLU A 66 -3.61 6.98 3.54
N ALA A 67 -3.05 8.00 2.90
CA ALA A 67 -3.72 9.29 2.72
C ALA A 67 -5.08 9.12 2.01
N ILE A 68 -5.10 8.34 0.92
CA ILE A 68 -6.33 8.04 0.18
C ILE A 68 -7.33 7.23 1.05
N ARG A 69 -6.84 6.29 1.86
CA ARG A 69 -7.69 5.50 2.75
C ARG A 69 -8.34 6.36 3.84
N VAL A 70 -7.59 7.31 4.42
CA VAL A 70 -8.11 8.26 5.42
C VAL A 70 -9.15 9.17 4.79
N GLU A 71 -8.85 9.73 3.61
CA GLU A 71 -9.77 10.58 2.86
C GLU A 71 -11.07 9.83 2.51
N ARG A 72 -10.96 8.58 2.05
CA ARG A 72 -12.12 7.70 1.78
C ARG A 72 -12.95 7.39 3.04
N ALA A 73 -12.32 7.36 4.21
CA ALA A 73 -13.02 7.11 5.46
C ALA A 73 -13.80 8.33 5.94
N GLN A 74 -13.30 9.53 5.67
CA GLN A 74 -13.91 10.80 6.08
C GLN A 74 -14.95 11.29 5.07
N ASN A 75 -14.70 11.06 3.77
CA ASN A 75 -15.49 11.62 2.68
C ASN A 75 -16.06 10.52 1.78
N LYS A 76 -17.31 10.71 1.34
CA LYS A 76 -17.97 9.79 0.39
C LYS A 76 -17.27 9.77 -0.97
N ASN A 77 -16.68 10.88 -1.38
CA ASN A 77 -15.97 11.05 -2.63
C ASN A 77 -14.58 11.61 -2.34
N ILE A 78 -13.58 11.15 -3.09
CA ILE A 78 -12.21 11.67 -2.98
C ILE A 78 -12.00 12.70 -4.08
N GLU A 79 -11.54 13.90 -3.72
CA GLU A 79 -11.21 14.93 -4.72
C GLU A 79 -9.93 14.58 -5.48
N VAL A 80 -10.07 14.36 -6.79
CA VAL A 80 -8.96 13.94 -7.67
C VAL A 80 -7.84 15.00 -7.71
N TYR A 81 -8.20 16.29 -7.75
CA TYR A 81 -7.22 17.38 -7.78
C TYR A 81 -6.31 17.41 -6.56
N PHE A 82 -6.83 17.13 -5.37
CA PHE A 82 -6.04 17.03 -4.15
C PHE A 82 -4.99 15.92 -4.25
N LEU A 83 -5.40 14.74 -4.75
CA LEU A 83 -4.50 13.61 -4.92
C LEU A 83 -3.42 13.84 -5.99
N GLU A 84 -3.77 14.50 -7.10
CA GLU A 84 -2.80 14.86 -8.13
C GLU A 84 -1.73 15.81 -7.60
N ASN A 85 -2.12 16.81 -6.82
CA ASN A 85 -1.18 17.75 -6.20
C ASN A 85 -0.27 17.02 -5.20
N LEU A 86 -0.83 16.16 -4.35
CA LEU A 86 -0.06 15.38 -3.40
C LEU A 86 0.93 14.42 -4.08
N ALA A 87 0.52 13.79 -5.19
CA ALA A 87 1.40 12.93 -5.98
C ALA A 87 2.56 13.71 -6.60
N LYS A 88 2.29 14.89 -7.18
CA LYS A 88 3.31 15.78 -7.77
C LYS A 88 4.33 16.21 -6.71
N GLU A 89 3.87 16.70 -5.56
CA GLU A 89 4.72 17.14 -4.45
C GLU A 89 5.56 16.00 -3.88
N SER A 90 4.99 14.78 -3.85
CA SER A 90 5.69 13.58 -3.40
C SER A 90 6.68 13.04 -4.45
N GLY A 91 6.71 13.58 -5.67
CA GLY A 91 7.52 13.08 -6.78
C GLY A 91 7.10 11.70 -7.26
N LEU A 92 5.81 11.37 -7.13
CA LEU A 92 5.22 10.14 -7.67
C LEU A 92 4.68 10.40 -9.07
N SER A 93 4.83 9.41 -9.95
CA SER A 93 4.27 9.50 -11.30
C SER A 93 2.74 9.52 -11.24
N LEU A 94 2.14 10.51 -11.91
CA LEU A 94 0.68 10.61 -12.07
C LEU A 94 0.10 9.41 -12.81
N GLU A 95 0.89 8.74 -13.66
CA GLU A 95 0.46 7.54 -14.38
C GLU A 95 0.14 6.38 -13.44
N LYS A 96 0.77 6.34 -12.26
CA LYS A 96 0.54 5.31 -11.24
C LYS A 96 -0.64 5.66 -10.34
N LEU A 97 -1.10 6.90 -10.34
CA LEU A 97 -2.13 7.40 -9.42
C LEU A 97 -3.44 6.61 -9.50
N PRO A 98 -3.99 6.29 -10.69
CA PRO A 98 -5.22 5.47 -10.77
C PRO A 98 -5.06 4.10 -10.13
N PHE A 99 -3.87 3.50 -10.26
CA PHE A 99 -3.60 2.19 -9.69
C PHE A 99 -3.43 2.25 -8.17
N ILE A 100 -2.74 3.28 -7.65
CA ILE A 100 -2.64 3.55 -6.22
C ILE A 100 -4.03 3.76 -5.59
N MET A 101 -4.89 4.56 -6.24
CA MET A 101 -6.27 4.80 -5.80
C MET A 101 -7.07 3.51 -5.73
N LYS A 102 -6.97 2.67 -6.77
CA LYS A 102 -7.64 1.36 -6.79
C LYS A 102 -7.25 0.52 -5.57
N ILE A 103 -5.94 0.36 -5.31
CA ILE A 103 -5.45 -0.42 -4.16
C ILE A 103 -5.97 0.15 -2.84
N ALA A 104 -5.88 1.47 -2.67
CA ALA A 104 -6.30 2.14 -1.44
C ALA A 104 -7.80 1.93 -1.15
N VAL A 105 -8.65 2.18 -2.15
CA VAL A 105 -10.12 2.06 -2.00
C VAL A 105 -10.52 0.60 -1.79
N GLU A 106 -10.02 -0.34 -2.60
CA GLU A 106 -10.34 -1.75 -2.44
C GLU A 106 -9.88 -2.30 -1.08
N SER A 107 -8.69 -1.90 -0.62
CA SER A 107 -8.19 -2.28 0.70
C SER A 107 -9.11 -1.80 1.81
N TYR A 108 -9.64 -0.59 1.71
CA TYR A 108 -10.55 -0.02 2.71
C TYR A 108 -11.91 -0.74 2.68
N ASP A 109 -12.51 -0.87 1.50
CA ASP A 109 -13.84 -1.49 1.33
C ASP A 109 -13.84 -2.96 1.78
N LYS A 110 -12.78 -3.72 1.44
CA LYS A 110 -12.59 -5.10 1.93
C LYS A 110 -12.52 -5.17 3.46
N LYS A 111 -11.86 -4.20 4.10
CA LYS A 111 -11.77 -4.13 5.57
C LYS A 111 -13.13 -3.81 6.20
N LEU A 112 -13.88 -2.87 5.63
CA LEU A 112 -15.24 -2.55 6.08
C LEU A 112 -16.18 -3.75 6.01
N ILE A 113 -16.16 -4.49 4.90
CA ILE A 113 -17.01 -5.69 4.73
C ILE A 113 -16.70 -6.74 5.81
N LYS A 114 -15.42 -6.97 6.12
CA LYS A 114 -15.01 -7.91 7.19
C LYS A 114 -15.55 -7.49 8.55
N ILE A 115 -15.44 -6.20 8.90
CA ILE A 115 -15.94 -5.66 10.18
C ILE A 115 -17.47 -5.76 10.24
N GLN A 116 -18.18 -5.44 9.16
CA GLN A 116 -19.63 -5.58 9.12
C GLN A 116 -20.09 -7.03 9.28
N LYS A 117 -19.35 -7.98 8.69
CA LYS A 117 -19.61 -9.41 8.84
C LYS A 117 -19.40 -9.87 10.29
N SER A 118 -18.28 -9.50 10.92
CA SER A 118 -18.01 -9.87 12.32
C SER A 118 -19.04 -9.27 13.28
N LEU A 119 -19.43 -8.01 13.10
CA LEU A 119 -20.48 -7.37 13.91
C LEU A 119 -21.84 -8.03 13.75
N LYS A 120 -22.18 -8.52 12.54
CA LYS A 120 -23.41 -9.29 12.32
C LYS A 120 -23.35 -10.67 12.97
N GLU A 121 -22.20 -11.34 12.91
CA GLU A 121 -21.98 -12.64 13.56
C GLU A 121 -22.00 -12.51 15.09
N GLU A 122 -21.47 -11.45 15.68
CA GLU A 122 -21.58 -11.19 17.13
C GLU A 122 -23.01 -10.83 17.56
N LYS A 123 -23.77 -10.12 16.71
CA LYS A 123 -25.13 -9.67 17.04
C LYS A 123 -26.21 -10.73 16.79
N TYR A 124 -25.98 -11.68 15.88
CA TYR A 124 -26.98 -12.67 15.45
C TYR A 124 -26.47 -14.13 15.45
N GLY A 125 -25.18 -14.35 15.73
CA GLY A 125 -24.63 -15.67 16.01
C GLY A 125 -24.98 -16.07 17.45
N LYS A 126 -25.54 -17.28 17.57
CA LYS A 126 -25.89 -17.91 18.84
C LYS A 126 -24.66 -18.18 19.70
#